data_AF-A0A948QLW0-F1
#
_entry.id   AF-A0A948QLW0-F1
#
_cell.length_a   1.000
_cell.length_b   1.000
_cell.length_c   1.000
_cell.angle_alpha   90.00
_cell.angle_beta   90.00
_cell.angle_gamma   90.00
#
_symmetry.space_group_name_H-M   'P 1'
#
loop_
_entity.id
_entity.type
_entity.pdbx_description
1 polymer ?
#
loop_
_entity_poly.entity_id
_entity_poly.type
_entity_poly.pdbx_seq_one_letter_code
_entity_poly.pdbx_strand_id
1 'polypeptide(L)'
;MYEVELLKKQLLFENKIEGEYSGKCMGFLLEAGDTLTIQRTPPGTLRPGDILAFEQNNGLYAHRIIYRTCLSRNGTMRTKGDMALGFDKPVSESMVIGRVIRIEKKWGFLDLTSPSGKMVSYLTGVYSYLVYLIARLAVGTFVFMLGGLSLSRRVVDIAARMKPVRLALPAISVINKALHRLFQCGFLAFHRAEPCIYMVFELPVKFLMIFTTYYFCGRTDREIKLSTLKNYDKMTTVEGQVMWIEKGLNEVERYMANKYLLSGKTGANVLVLGCGAGRESFALAKEGFSVTGLDNSPNMIKRASELALRYNNLPGKAEFRVMDLEKLLPGISPESFDYAVMFDTIMFFRRENRMNLFKQIRNTVRPGGKLLLWDYHESRYFFYLLLKKYGIFLPKTFVLPVDFFARAFVDTAGHLAGRGVRDRSIGNIIVHQYTHSELKKEIEAAGWKTVEIGSKRIFPLVDDIKEKVRMDYCVAVRPVDYE
;
A
#
# COMPACT_ATOMS: atom_id res chain seq x y z
N MET A 1 -2.67 10.76 -39.35
CA MET A 1 -3.59 10.31 -40.43
C MET A 1 -2.87 9.41 -41.44
N TYR A 2 -1.80 9.87 -42.10
CA TYR A 2 -1.06 9.06 -43.09
C TYR A 2 -0.54 7.71 -42.53
N GLU A 3 0.00 7.70 -41.30
CA GLU A 3 0.51 6.49 -40.65
C GLU A 3 -0.58 5.47 -40.32
N VAL A 4 -1.77 5.89 -39.87
CA VAL A 4 -2.85 4.96 -39.50
C VAL A 4 -3.50 4.35 -40.74
N GLU A 5 -3.65 5.10 -41.83
CA GLU A 5 -4.08 4.55 -43.11
C GLU A 5 -3.07 3.55 -43.68
N LEU A 6 -1.78 3.81 -43.51
CA LEU A 6 -0.72 2.89 -43.91
C LEU A 6 -0.80 1.58 -43.11
N LEU A 7 -0.97 1.65 -41.78
CA LEU A 7 -1.16 0.49 -40.92
C LEU A 7 -2.42 -0.32 -41.30
N LYS A 8 -3.53 0.36 -41.60
CA LYS A 8 -4.75 -0.29 -42.08
C LYS A 8 -4.52 -0.99 -43.42
N LYS A 9 -3.81 -0.37 -44.38
CA LYS A 9 -3.44 -0.98 -45.67
C LYS A 9 -2.51 -2.19 -45.49
N GLN A 10 -1.53 -2.09 -44.60
CA GLN A 10 -0.62 -3.20 -44.29
C GLN A 10 -1.38 -4.38 -43.65
N LEU A 11 -2.29 -4.11 -42.71
CA LEU A 11 -3.20 -5.13 -42.15
C LEU A 11 -4.12 -5.79 -43.20
N LEU A 12 -4.50 -5.07 -44.27
CA LEU A 12 -5.26 -5.67 -45.38
C LEU A 12 -4.42 -6.68 -46.18
N PHE A 13 -3.12 -6.43 -46.32
CA PHE A 13 -2.20 -7.28 -47.08
C PHE A 13 -1.61 -8.43 -46.24
N GLU A 14 -1.10 -8.13 -45.05
CA GLU A 14 -0.30 -9.05 -44.23
C GLU A 14 -1.11 -9.73 -43.12
N ASN A 15 -2.36 -9.31 -42.92
CA ASN A 15 -3.29 -9.79 -41.87
C ASN A 15 -2.83 -9.58 -40.41
N LYS A 16 -1.57 -9.18 -40.21
CA LYS A 16 -0.95 -8.84 -38.93
C LYS A 16 -0.01 -7.65 -39.12
N ILE A 17 0.16 -6.87 -38.07
CA ILE A 17 1.19 -5.83 -37.95
C ILE A 17 1.82 -5.91 -36.57
N GLU A 18 3.02 -5.37 -36.45
CA GLU A 18 3.71 -5.21 -35.18
C GLU A 18 3.91 -3.73 -34.87
N GLY A 19 3.85 -3.37 -33.59
CA GLY A 19 4.06 -1.99 -33.16
C GLY A 19 4.44 -1.91 -31.70
N GLU A 20 5.30 -0.95 -31.38
CA GLU A 20 5.71 -0.68 -30.00
C GLU A 20 4.59 0.05 -29.24
N TYR A 21 4.31 -0.42 -28.03
CA TYR A 21 3.37 0.21 -27.12
C TYR A 21 4.07 1.26 -26.26
N SER A 22 3.57 2.49 -26.27
CA SER A 22 4.14 3.62 -25.52
C SER A 22 3.20 4.18 -24.42
N GLY A 23 2.05 3.56 -24.20
CA GLY A 23 1.02 4.05 -23.29
C GLY A 23 1.26 3.72 -21.81
N LYS A 24 0.55 4.43 -20.92
CA LYS A 24 0.55 4.19 -19.45
C LYS A 24 -0.80 3.73 -18.89
N CYS A 25 -1.81 3.63 -19.76
CA CYS A 25 -3.20 3.44 -19.36
C CYS A 25 -3.60 1.97 -19.19
N MET A 26 -2.82 1.07 -19.79
CA MET A 26 -2.90 -0.37 -19.57
C MET A 26 -1.97 -0.72 -18.39
N GLY A 27 -2.52 -1.35 -17.35
CA GLY A 27 -1.77 -1.81 -16.19
C GLY A 27 -1.59 -3.31 -16.23
N PHE A 28 -0.65 -3.81 -15.42
CA PHE A 28 -0.33 -5.24 -15.21
C PHE A 28 0.22 -6.02 -16.41
N LEU A 29 -0.40 -5.92 -17.60
CA LEU A 29 -0.06 -6.78 -18.74
C LEU A 29 0.76 -6.08 -19.83
N LEU A 30 0.58 -4.77 -20.01
CA LEU A 30 1.23 -3.95 -21.04
C LEU A 30 2.06 -2.85 -20.38
N GLU A 31 3.31 -2.73 -20.80
CA GLU A 31 4.29 -1.76 -20.33
C GLU A 31 4.90 -1.01 -21.51
N ALA A 32 5.30 0.25 -21.29
CA ALA A 32 5.94 1.03 -22.35
C ALA A 32 7.23 0.35 -22.83
N GLY A 33 7.36 0.17 -24.14
CA GLY A 33 8.44 -0.57 -24.78
C GLY A 33 8.12 -2.03 -25.13
N ASP A 34 6.91 -2.53 -24.82
CA ASP A 34 6.46 -3.83 -25.32
C ASP A 34 6.14 -3.78 -26.81
N THR A 35 6.42 -4.85 -27.55
CA THR A 35 6.00 -4.97 -28.97
C THR A 35 4.72 -5.78 -29.06
N LEU A 36 3.71 -5.23 -29.74
CA LEU A 36 2.38 -5.83 -29.89
C LEU A 36 2.22 -6.41 -31.29
N THR A 37 1.84 -7.68 -31.38
CA THR A 37 1.33 -8.23 -32.64
C THR A 37 -0.18 -8.02 -32.69
N ILE A 38 -0.63 -7.19 -33.62
CA ILE A 38 -2.04 -6.86 -33.85
C ILE A 38 -2.51 -7.63 -35.07
N GLN A 39 -3.57 -8.42 -34.92
CA GLN A 39 -4.17 -9.20 -35.98
C GLN A 39 -5.52 -8.62 -36.39
N ARG A 40 -5.74 -8.48 -37.70
CA ARG A 40 -7.07 -8.15 -38.24
C ARG A 40 -8.05 -9.24 -37.82
N THR A 41 -9.08 -8.85 -37.08
CA THR A 41 -10.01 -9.80 -36.45
C THR A 41 -11.44 -9.39 -36.79
N PRO A 42 -12.28 -10.29 -37.34
CA PRO A 42 -13.68 -9.97 -37.61
C PRO A 42 -14.40 -9.47 -36.35
N PRO A 43 -15.22 -8.41 -36.42
CA PRO A 43 -15.89 -7.87 -35.23
C PRO A 43 -16.75 -8.89 -34.47
N GLY A 44 -17.30 -9.88 -35.17
CA GLY A 44 -18.06 -10.99 -34.59
C GLY A 44 -17.26 -11.84 -33.60
N THR A 45 -15.94 -11.96 -33.77
CA THR A 45 -15.09 -12.84 -32.96
C THR A 45 -14.44 -12.15 -31.77
N LEU A 46 -14.54 -10.81 -31.69
CA LEU A 46 -14.08 -10.01 -30.55
C LEU A 46 -14.94 -10.26 -29.30
N ARG A 47 -14.28 -10.46 -28.16
CA ARG A 47 -14.90 -10.82 -26.88
C ARG A 47 -14.52 -9.84 -25.77
N PRO A 48 -15.37 -9.68 -24.73
CA PRO A 48 -14.95 -9.07 -23.48
C PRO A 48 -13.65 -9.71 -22.95
N GLY A 49 -12.70 -8.88 -22.55
CA GLY A 49 -11.36 -9.28 -22.12
C GLY A 49 -10.28 -9.12 -23.20
N ASP A 50 -10.63 -9.15 -24.49
CA ASP A 50 -9.66 -8.92 -25.57
C ASP A 50 -9.08 -7.50 -25.50
N ILE A 51 -7.83 -7.33 -25.93
CA ILE A 51 -7.20 -6.03 -26.10
C ILE A 51 -7.36 -5.61 -27.56
N LEU A 52 -7.98 -4.46 -27.77
CA LEU A 52 -8.36 -3.93 -29.06
C LEU A 52 -7.48 -2.74 -29.43
N ALA A 53 -6.80 -2.82 -30.57
CA ALA A 53 -6.18 -1.68 -31.21
C ALA A 53 -7.23 -0.94 -32.06
N PHE A 54 -7.43 0.35 -31.79
CA PHE A 54 -8.40 1.17 -32.51
C PHE A 54 -7.97 2.63 -32.59
N GLU A 55 -8.50 3.33 -33.58
CA GLU A 55 -8.27 4.75 -33.82
C GLU A 55 -9.42 5.58 -33.25
N GLN A 56 -9.12 6.62 -32.47
CA GLN A 56 -10.13 7.55 -31.95
C GLN A 56 -9.52 8.95 -31.76
N ASN A 57 -10.22 10.02 -32.14
CA ASN A 57 -9.71 11.41 -32.04
C ASN A 57 -8.27 11.61 -32.59
N ASN A 58 -7.95 11.00 -33.75
CA ASN A 58 -6.61 11.02 -34.38
C ASN A 58 -5.48 10.37 -33.57
N GLY A 59 -5.80 9.60 -32.52
CA GLY A 59 -4.84 8.79 -31.76
C GLY A 59 -5.06 7.29 -31.96
N LEU A 60 -3.99 6.52 -31.78
CA LEU A 60 -4.00 5.06 -31.78
C LEU A 60 -4.00 4.54 -30.33
N TYR A 61 -4.96 3.69 -30.00
CA TYR A 61 -5.14 3.16 -28.65
C TYR A 61 -5.18 1.65 -28.66
N ALA A 62 -4.65 1.03 -27.60
CA ALA A 62 -4.78 -0.40 -27.34
C ALA A 62 -5.45 -0.60 -25.98
N HIS A 63 -6.78 -0.77 -25.94
CA HIS A 63 -7.53 -0.89 -24.69
C HIS A 63 -8.38 -2.16 -24.62
N ARG A 64 -8.74 -2.57 -23.41
CA ARG A 64 -9.49 -3.80 -23.17
C ARG A 64 -10.98 -3.62 -23.46
N ILE A 65 -11.57 -4.58 -24.17
CA ILE A 65 -13.02 -4.65 -24.36
C ILE A 65 -13.66 -5.08 -23.04
N ILE A 66 -14.56 -4.27 -22.49
CA ILE A 66 -15.26 -4.59 -21.26
C ILE A 66 -16.63 -5.20 -21.54
N TYR A 67 -17.37 -4.65 -22.52
CA TYR A 67 -18.59 -5.26 -23.03
C TYR A 67 -18.92 -4.75 -24.44
N ARG A 68 -19.80 -5.48 -25.13
CA ARG A 68 -20.35 -5.11 -26.42
C ARG A 68 -21.79 -4.63 -26.25
N THR A 69 -22.16 -3.61 -27.01
CA THR A 69 -23.51 -3.06 -27.04
C THR A 69 -24.16 -3.52 -28.35
N CYS A 70 -24.96 -4.58 -28.29
CA CYS A 70 -25.69 -5.13 -29.44
C CYS A 70 -27.15 -4.70 -29.37
N LEU A 71 -27.49 -3.58 -30.02
CA LEU A 71 -28.90 -3.19 -30.23
C LEU A 71 -29.22 -2.86 -31.70
N SER A 72 -28.28 -2.98 -32.66
CA SER A 72 -28.54 -2.89 -34.10
C SER A 72 -27.38 -3.47 -34.94
N ARG A 73 -27.55 -3.51 -36.27
CA ARG A 73 -26.56 -3.98 -37.28
C ARG A 73 -25.17 -3.29 -37.20
N ASN A 74 -25.04 -2.19 -36.46
CA ASN A 74 -23.79 -1.47 -36.21
C ASN A 74 -23.43 -1.55 -34.72
N GLY A 75 -22.85 -2.66 -34.28
CA GLY A 75 -22.47 -2.86 -32.87
C GLY A 75 -21.33 -1.94 -32.45
N THR A 76 -21.41 -1.39 -31.23
CA THR A 76 -20.29 -0.63 -30.63
C THR A 76 -19.70 -1.37 -29.44
N MET A 77 -18.38 -1.28 -29.29
CA MET A 77 -17.63 -1.81 -28.17
C MET A 77 -17.38 -0.73 -27.12
N ARG A 78 -17.38 -1.14 -25.86
CA ARG A 78 -17.00 -0.30 -24.73
C ARG A 78 -15.65 -0.77 -24.23
N THR A 79 -14.63 0.04 -24.50
CA THR A 79 -13.25 -0.23 -24.14
C THR A 79 -12.82 0.62 -22.95
N LYS A 80 -11.74 0.19 -22.30
CA LYS A 80 -11.15 0.88 -21.16
C LYS A 80 -9.70 0.46 -21.00
N GLY A 81 -8.82 1.43 -20.72
CA GLY A 81 -7.49 1.14 -20.20
C GLY A 81 -7.58 0.51 -18.82
N ASP A 82 -6.81 -0.55 -18.53
CA ASP A 82 -6.97 -1.31 -17.29
C ASP A 82 -6.85 -0.42 -16.03
N MET A 83 -6.02 0.63 -16.07
CA MET A 83 -5.84 1.60 -14.99
C MET A 83 -6.73 2.86 -15.11
N ALA A 84 -7.44 3.05 -16.21
CA ALA A 84 -8.33 4.20 -16.37
C ALA A 84 -9.51 4.11 -15.37
N LEU A 85 -10.08 5.25 -14.96
CA LEU A 85 -11.24 5.26 -14.04
C LEU A 85 -12.59 5.24 -14.79
N GLY A 86 -12.57 5.54 -16.09
CA GLY A 86 -13.74 5.59 -16.96
C GLY A 86 -13.57 4.73 -18.20
N PHE A 87 -14.65 4.58 -18.94
CA PHE A 87 -14.64 3.96 -20.28
C PHE A 87 -14.25 4.99 -21.34
N ASP A 88 -13.69 4.51 -22.44
CA ASP A 88 -13.48 5.31 -23.65
C ASP A 88 -14.82 5.75 -24.26
N LYS A 89 -14.80 6.58 -25.31
CA LYS A 89 -16.02 6.77 -26.14
C LYS A 89 -16.35 5.44 -26.86
N PRO A 90 -17.62 5.16 -27.20
CA PRO A 90 -17.97 3.93 -27.91
C PRO A 90 -17.12 3.74 -29.17
N VAL A 91 -16.53 2.55 -29.31
CA VAL A 91 -15.68 2.21 -30.45
C VAL A 91 -16.53 1.46 -31.47
N SER A 92 -16.72 2.04 -32.65
CA SER A 92 -17.41 1.37 -33.77
C SER A 92 -16.47 0.39 -34.46
N GLU A 93 -17.03 -0.56 -35.21
CA GLU A 93 -16.24 -1.54 -35.97
C GLU A 93 -15.30 -0.87 -37.00
N SER A 94 -15.70 0.27 -37.57
CA SER A 94 -14.87 1.07 -38.49
C SER A 94 -13.64 1.71 -37.85
N MET A 95 -13.64 1.89 -36.53
CA MET A 95 -12.50 2.42 -35.78
C MET A 95 -11.47 1.34 -35.44
N VAL A 96 -11.86 0.06 -35.55
CA VAL A 96 -10.99 -1.05 -35.17
C VAL A 96 -9.89 -1.26 -36.20
N ILE A 97 -8.67 -1.39 -35.70
CA ILE A 97 -7.49 -1.74 -36.48
C ILE A 97 -7.27 -3.25 -36.36
N GLY A 98 -7.33 -3.79 -35.14
CA GLY A 98 -7.25 -5.23 -34.93
C GLY A 98 -7.21 -5.61 -33.45
N ARG A 99 -7.15 -6.92 -33.20
CA ARG A 99 -6.99 -7.47 -31.86
C ARG A 99 -5.53 -7.73 -31.57
N VAL A 100 -5.05 -7.36 -30.38
CA VAL A 100 -3.72 -7.76 -29.91
C VAL A 100 -3.74 -9.25 -29.60
N ILE A 101 -2.91 -10.02 -30.30
CA ILE A 101 -2.85 -11.48 -30.14
C ILE A 101 -1.59 -11.93 -29.40
N ARG A 102 -0.55 -11.10 -29.40
CA ARG A 102 0.74 -11.41 -28.77
C ARG A 102 1.38 -10.13 -28.25
N ILE A 103 2.05 -10.27 -27.10
CA ILE A 103 2.83 -9.19 -26.47
C ILE A 103 4.25 -9.72 -26.27
N GLU A 104 5.21 -9.13 -26.95
CA GLU A 104 6.64 -9.38 -26.73
C GLU A 104 7.14 -8.49 -25.59
N LYS A 105 7.78 -9.13 -24.62
CA LYS A 105 8.35 -8.53 -23.41
C LYS A 105 9.87 -8.68 -23.45
N LYS A 106 10.59 -7.88 -22.64
CA LYS A 106 12.05 -8.04 -22.46
C LYS A 106 12.48 -9.43 -21.96
N TRP A 107 11.58 -10.16 -21.32
CA TRP A 107 11.86 -11.46 -20.68
C TRP A 107 11.15 -12.65 -21.36
N GLY A 108 10.46 -12.43 -22.49
CA GLY A 108 9.72 -13.49 -23.19
C GLY A 108 8.52 -12.95 -23.94
N PHE A 109 7.51 -13.79 -24.19
CA PHE A 109 6.29 -13.38 -24.89
C PHE A 109 5.04 -13.93 -24.22
N LEU A 110 3.92 -13.25 -24.46
CA LEU A 110 2.59 -13.66 -24.04
C LEU A 110 1.71 -13.89 -25.26
N ASP A 111 1.32 -15.13 -25.50
CA ASP A 111 0.34 -15.48 -26.53
C ASP A 111 -1.09 -15.41 -25.96
N LEU A 112 -1.84 -14.38 -26.33
CA LEU A 112 -3.21 -14.15 -25.90
C LEU A 112 -4.24 -15.03 -26.65
N THR A 113 -3.80 -15.79 -27.65
CA THR A 113 -4.65 -16.74 -28.38
C THR A 113 -4.69 -18.13 -27.73
N SER A 114 -3.67 -18.45 -26.93
CA SER A 114 -3.58 -19.67 -26.14
C SER A 114 -4.72 -19.79 -25.11
N PRO A 115 -5.10 -21.00 -24.65
CA PRO A 115 -6.12 -21.16 -23.61
C PRO A 115 -5.82 -20.39 -22.31
N SER A 116 -4.56 -20.42 -21.87
CA SER A 116 -4.10 -19.67 -20.69
C SER A 116 -4.11 -18.16 -20.93
N GLY A 117 -3.67 -17.69 -22.10
CA GLY A 117 -3.71 -16.27 -22.47
C GLY A 117 -5.13 -15.70 -22.56
N LYS A 118 -6.09 -16.50 -23.05
CA LYS A 118 -7.52 -16.17 -23.05
C LYS A 118 -8.08 -16.04 -21.64
N MET A 119 -7.73 -16.96 -20.74
CA MET A 119 -8.13 -16.90 -19.34
C MET A 119 -7.57 -15.64 -18.65
N VAL A 120 -6.28 -15.35 -18.84
CA VAL A 120 -5.65 -14.13 -18.33
C VAL A 120 -6.37 -12.87 -18.85
N SER A 121 -6.65 -12.81 -20.15
CA SER A 121 -7.35 -11.69 -20.78
C SER A 121 -8.76 -11.48 -20.20
N TYR A 122 -9.48 -12.57 -19.94
CA TYR A 122 -10.81 -12.53 -19.32
C TYR A 122 -10.76 -12.03 -17.87
N LEU A 123 -9.89 -12.60 -17.04
CA LEU A 123 -9.75 -12.21 -15.64
C LEU A 123 -9.35 -10.74 -15.48
N THR A 124 -8.43 -10.25 -16.33
CA THR A 124 -8.08 -8.83 -16.35
C THR A 124 -9.25 -7.96 -16.82
N GLY A 125 -10.09 -8.45 -17.73
CA GLY A 125 -11.35 -7.79 -18.12
C GLY A 125 -12.31 -7.60 -16.95
N VAL A 126 -12.50 -8.65 -16.15
CA VAL A 126 -13.33 -8.60 -14.93
C VAL A 126 -12.75 -7.59 -13.94
N TYR A 127 -11.44 -7.64 -13.70
CA TYR A 127 -10.74 -6.68 -12.84
C TYR A 127 -10.94 -5.24 -13.30
N SER A 128 -10.72 -4.95 -14.59
CA SER A 128 -10.86 -3.60 -15.15
C SER A 128 -12.28 -3.04 -15.04
N TYR A 129 -13.30 -3.91 -15.07
CA TYR A 129 -14.68 -3.51 -14.80
C TYR A 129 -14.93 -3.22 -13.31
N LEU A 130 -14.37 -4.02 -12.40
CA LEU A 130 -14.47 -3.79 -10.96
C LEU A 130 -13.83 -2.47 -10.55
N VAL A 131 -12.66 -2.12 -11.11
CA VAL A 131 -12.00 -0.82 -10.90
C VAL A 131 -12.94 0.34 -11.28
N TYR A 132 -13.65 0.23 -12.41
CA TYR A 132 -14.65 1.23 -12.80
C TYR A 132 -15.81 1.32 -11.81
N LEU A 133 -16.35 0.19 -11.34
CA LEU A 133 -17.47 0.18 -10.38
C LEU A 133 -17.06 0.82 -9.05
N ILE A 134 -15.89 0.48 -8.53
CA ILE A 134 -15.35 1.06 -7.29
C ILE A 134 -15.15 2.57 -7.45
N ALA A 135 -14.55 3.01 -8.57
CA ALA A 135 -14.37 4.43 -8.85
C ALA A 135 -15.72 5.18 -8.91
N ARG A 136 -16.72 4.60 -9.55
CA ARG A 136 -18.07 5.18 -9.65
C ARG A 136 -18.75 5.30 -8.29
N LEU A 137 -18.62 4.28 -7.44
CA LEU A 137 -19.17 4.30 -6.08
C LEU A 137 -18.46 5.33 -5.21
N ALA A 138 -17.14 5.40 -5.28
CA ALA A 138 -16.35 6.41 -4.55
C ALA A 138 -16.75 7.84 -4.93
N VAL A 139 -16.95 8.11 -6.22
CA VAL A 139 -17.44 9.42 -6.70
C VAL A 139 -18.88 9.68 -6.24
N GLY A 140 -19.76 8.67 -6.27
CA GLY A 140 -21.13 8.80 -5.77
C GLY A 140 -21.20 9.17 -4.29
N THR A 141 -20.41 8.50 -3.45
CA THR A 141 -20.31 8.79 -2.01
C THR A 141 -19.65 10.16 -1.77
N PHE A 142 -18.67 10.55 -2.59
CA PHE A 142 -18.03 11.86 -2.52
C PHE A 142 -18.99 13.00 -2.88
N VAL A 143 -19.79 12.84 -3.94
CA VAL A 143 -20.84 13.80 -4.33
C VAL A 143 -21.94 13.87 -3.27
N PHE A 144 -22.30 12.76 -2.62
CA PHE A 144 -23.24 12.74 -1.50
C PHE A 144 -22.69 13.50 -0.28
N MET A 145 -21.42 13.31 0.06
CA MET A 145 -20.76 14.06 1.15
C MET A 145 -20.62 15.55 0.85
N LEU A 146 -20.39 15.93 -0.41
CA LEU A 146 -20.37 17.34 -0.83
C LEU A 146 -21.78 17.96 -0.95
N GLY A 147 -22.80 17.14 -1.23
CA GLY A 147 -24.20 17.55 -1.37
C GLY A 147 -24.88 18.01 -0.07
N GLY A 148 -24.21 17.91 1.08
CA GLY A 148 -24.57 18.64 2.31
C GLY A 148 -24.36 20.16 2.20
N LEU A 149 -23.65 20.63 1.17
CA LEU A 149 -23.55 22.03 0.77
C LEU A 149 -24.13 22.17 -0.64
N SER A 150 -25.32 22.78 -0.71
CA SER A 150 -26.16 23.05 -1.90
C SER A 150 -25.44 22.94 -3.27
N LEU A 151 -25.74 21.87 -4.02
CA LEU A 151 -25.28 21.73 -5.40
C LEU A 151 -26.44 21.79 -6.41
N SER A 152 -26.27 22.66 -7.40
CA SER A 152 -27.21 22.97 -8.48
C SER A 152 -27.62 21.77 -9.35
N ARG A 153 -28.83 21.85 -9.94
CA ARG A 153 -29.46 20.86 -10.84
C ARG A 153 -28.55 20.25 -11.93
N ARG A 154 -27.46 20.94 -12.32
CA ARG A 154 -26.51 20.46 -13.35
C ARG A 154 -25.79 19.15 -12.98
N VAL A 155 -25.55 18.86 -11.69
CA VAL A 155 -24.84 17.62 -11.28
C VAL A 155 -25.76 16.41 -11.24
N VAL A 156 -27.04 16.61 -10.91
CA VAL A 156 -28.08 15.57 -10.96
C VAL A 156 -28.34 15.12 -12.41
N ASP A 157 -28.35 16.06 -13.36
CA ASP A 157 -28.51 15.77 -14.79
C ASP A 157 -27.34 14.95 -15.37
N ILE A 158 -26.12 15.12 -14.85
CA ILE A 158 -24.95 14.32 -15.26
C ILE A 158 -25.09 12.86 -14.79
N ALA A 159 -25.58 12.64 -13.57
CA ALA A 159 -25.84 11.31 -13.04
C ALA A 159 -27.01 10.61 -13.76
N ALA A 160 -28.05 11.36 -14.13
CA ALA A 160 -29.24 10.84 -14.83
C ALA A 160 -28.96 10.44 -16.30
N ARG A 161 -27.94 11.00 -16.94
CA ARG A 161 -27.57 10.68 -18.35
C ARG A 161 -26.76 9.38 -18.50
N MET A 162 -26.36 8.72 -17.42
CA MET A 162 -25.57 7.48 -17.46
C MET A 162 -26.48 6.24 -17.52
N LYS A 163 -26.77 5.74 -18.73
CA LYS A 163 -27.65 4.56 -18.95
C LYS A 163 -27.09 3.26 -18.33
N PRO A 164 -27.93 2.40 -17.74
CA PRO A 164 -27.54 1.07 -17.26
C PRO A 164 -27.22 0.11 -18.42
N VAL A 165 -26.15 -0.66 -18.29
CA VAL A 165 -25.65 -1.62 -19.29
C VAL A 165 -26.31 -2.98 -19.04
N ARG A 166 -27.07 -3.49 -20.01
CA ARG A 166 -27.58 -4.88 -20.00
C ARG A 166 -26.50 -5.80 -20.59
N LEU A 167 -25.88 -6.64 -19.75
CA LEU A 167 -25.00 -7.73 -20.17
C LEU A 167 -25.83 -8.97 -20.56
N ALA A 168 -25.49 -9.59 -21.69
CA ALA A 168 -26.06 -10.87 -22.14
C ALA A 168 -25.11 -12.02 -21.76
N LEU A 169 -25.59 -12.98 -20.95
CA LEU A 169 -25.25 -14.42 -20.89
C LEU A 169 -26.04 -15.08 -19.70
N PRO A 170 -26.40 -16.38 -19.74
CA PRO A 170 -27.56 -16.92 -19.02
C PRO A 170 -27.42 -17.10 -17.50
N ALA A 171 -26.19 -17.17 -16.96
CA ALA A 171 -25.97 -17.36 -15.52
C ALA A 171 -26.22 -16.10 -14.67
N ILE A 172 -26.37 -14.94 -15.31
CA ILE A 172 -26.68 -13.66 -14.64
C ILE A 172 -28.20 -13.41 -14.58
N SER A 173 -29.03 -14.17 -15.31
CA SER A 173 -30.47 -13.88 -15.41
C SER A 173 -31.25 -14.08 -14.11
N VAL A 174 -30.81 -14.99 -13.23
CA VAL A 174 -31.43 -15.23 -11.92
C VAL A 174 -31.09 -14.10 -10.94
N ILE A 175 -29.83 -13.65 -10.96
CA ILE A 175 -29.34 -12.57 -10.10
C ILE A 175 -29.85 -11.21 -10.59
N ASN A 176 -29.93 -10.98 -11.91
CA ASN A 176 -30.48 -9.74 -12.47
C ASN A 176 -32.01 -9.67 -12.36
N LYS A 177 -32.77 -10.78 -12.49
CA LYS A 177 -34.22 -10.77 -12.22
C LYS A 177 -34.51 -10.55 -10.74
N ALA A 178 -33.69 -11.09 -9.84
CA ALA A 178 -33.77 -10.82 -8.40
C ALA A 178 -33.43 -9.37 -8.08
N LEU A 179 -32.34 -8.82 -8.62
CA LEU A 179 -31.94 -7.43 -8.43
C LEU A 179 -32.91 -6.43 -9.07
N HIS A 180 -33.52 -6.75 -10.23
CA HIS A 180 -34.48 -5.88 -10.91
C HIS A 180 -35.87 -5.90 -10.24
N ARG A 181 -36.27 -7.02 -9.61
CA ARG A 181 -37.46 -7.07 -8.73
C ARG A 181 -37.20 -6.37 -7.40
N LEU A 182 -36.00 -6.51 -6.82
CA LEU A 182 -35.58 -5.75 -5.63
C LEU A 182 -35.51 -4.24 -5.90
N PHE A 183 -35.12 -3.82 -7.11
CA PHE A 183 -35.11 -2.39 -7.50
C PHE A 183 -36.52 -1.84 -7.76
N GLN A 184 -37.42 -2.63 -8.37
CA GLN A 184 -38.81 -2.19 -8.63
C GLN A 184 -39.70 -2.21 -7.38
N CYS A 185 -39.52 -3.18 -6.49
CA CYS A 185 -40.21 -3.17 -5.19
C CYS A 185 -39.56 -2.20 -4.19
N GLY A 186 -38.26 -1.92 -4.35
CA GLY A 186 -37.52 -0.99 -3.48
C GLY A 186 -37.95 0.46 -3.65
N PHE A 187 -38.21 0.94 -4.87
CA PHE A 187 -38.42 2.39 -5.07
C PHE A 187 -39.67 2.97 -4.36
N LEU A 188 -40.67 2.14 -4.01
CA LEU A 188 -41.85 2.55 -3.23
C LEU A 188 -41.75 2.24 -1.73
N ALA A 189 -40.76 1.46 -1.29
CA ALA A 189 -40.52 1.13 0.11
C ALA A 189 -39.25 1.80 0.69
N PHE A 190 -38.61 2.70 -0.06
CA PHE A 190 -37.30 3.28 0.26
C PHE A 190 -37.31 4.40 1.31
N HIS A 191 -38.41 4.58 2.05
CA HIS A 191 -38.46 5.50 3.18
C HIS A 191 -38.33 4.87 4.56
N ARG A 192 -38.33 3.53 4.69
CA ARG A 192 -38.15 2.87 5.99
C ARG A 192 -37.60 1.45 5.84
N ALA A 193 -36.27 1.30 5.77
CA ALA A 193 -35.55 0.07 6.20
C ALA A 193 -34.03 0.18 5.99
N GLU A 194 -33.28 0.44 7.06
CA GLU A 194 -32.02 -0.29 7.31
C GLU A 194 -32.37 -1.80 7.52
N PRO A 195 -31.52 -2.85 7.36
CA PRO A 195 -30.09 -2.98 7.02
C PRO A 195 -29.80 -4.02 5.89
N CYS A 196 -30.74 -4.31 4.98
CA CYS A 196 -30.63 -5.47 4.06
C CYS A 196 -29.75 -5.27 2.81
N ILE A 197 -29.34 -4.04 2.49
CA ILE A 197 -28.40 -3.75 1.38
C ILE A 197 -26.98 -4.22 1.71
N TYR A 198 -26.64 -4.47 2.97
CA TYR A 198 -25.31 -4.99 3.34
C TYR A 198 -25.06 -6.43 2.87
N MET A 199 -26.07 -7.31 2.83
CA MET A 199 -25.86 -8.75 2.60
C MET A 199 -25.62 -9.15 1.14
N VAL A 200 -26.18 -8.44 0.16
CA VAL A 200 -26.07 -8.81 -1.26
C VAL A 200 -24.72 -8.41 -1.87
N PHE A 201 -24.03 -7.45 -1.24
CA PHE A 201 -22.72 -6.92 -1.67
C PHE A 201 -21.53 -7.58 -0.96
N GLU A 202 -21.78 -8.28 0.15
CA GLU A 202 -20.75 -9.02 0.85
C GLU A 202 -20.22 -10.18 0.00
N LEU A 203 -21.07 -10.98 -0.64
CA LEU A 203 -20.64 -12.29 -1.15
C LEU A 203 -19.53 -12.26 -2.23
N PRO A 204 -19.60 -11.46 -3.31
CA PRO A 204 -18.60 -11.53 -4.40
C PRO A 204 -17.29 -10.82 -4.07
N VAL A 205 -17.37 -9.69 -3.34
CA VAL A 205 -16.20 -8.95 -2.85
C VAL A 205 -15.54 -9.71 -1.70
N LYS A 206 -16.33 -10.32 -0.80
CA LYS A 206 -15.81 -11.33 0.14
C LYS A 206 -15.27 -12.54 -0.60
N PHE A 207 -15.84 -13.05 -1.69
CA PHE A 207 -15.29 -14.24 -2.37
C PHE A 207 -13.94 -13.94 -3.03
N LEU A 208 -13.80 -12.81 -3.73
CA LEU A 208 -12.55 -12.41 -4.38
C LEU A 208 -11.47 -12.07 -3.34
N MET A 209 -11.86 -11.39 -2.25
CA MET A 209 -10.97 -11.08 -1.15
C MET A 209 -10.66 -12.31 -0.28
N ILE A 210 -11.60 -13.22 -0.04
CA ILE A 210 -11.36 -14.54 0.57
C ILE A 210 -10.45 -15.33 -0.34
N PHE A 211 -10.57 -15.28 -1.67
CA PHE A 211 -9.67 -16.02 -2.55
C PHE A 211 -8.24 -15.47 -2.51
N THR A 212 -8.06 -14.15 -2.55
CA THR A 212 -6.74 -13.53 -2.36
C THR A 212 -6.23 -13.71 -0.93
N THR A 213 -7.06 -13.50 0.08
CA THR A 213 -6.72 -13.66 1.49
C THR A 213 -6.53 -15.13 1.85
N TYR A 214 -7.13 -16.12 1.21
CA TYR A 214 -6.84 -17.54 1.43
C TYR A 214 -5.49 -17.91 0.77
N TYR A 215 -5.16 -17.29 -0.37
CA TYR A 215 -3.82 -17.35 -0.97
C TYR A 215 -2.75 -16.60 -0.14
N PHE A 216 -3.12 -15.54 0.61
CA PHE A 216 -2.19 -14.71 1.41
C PHE A 216 -2.16 -15.05 2.92
N CYS A 217 -3.24 -15.59 3.50
CA CYS A 217 -3.38 -16.08 4.89
C CYS A 217 -2.96 -17.54 5.04
N GLY A 218 -2.68 -18.27 3.95
CA GLY A 218 -1.99 -19.55 4.03
C GLY A 218 -0.55 -19.42 4.57
N ARG A 219 -0.04 -18.18 4.74
CA ARG A 219 1.25 -17.93 5.38
C ARG A 219 1.10 -17.68 6.87
N THR A 220 1.85 -18.45 7.64
CA THR A 220 2.07 -18.27 9.08
C THR A 220 2.70 -16.90 9.35
N ASP A 221 2.48 -16.36 10.56
CA ASP A 221 3.09 -15.09 11.01
C ASP A 221 4.62 -15.10 10.87
N ARG A 222 5.23 -16.27 11.07
CA ARG A 222 6.65 -16.52 10.87
C ARG A 222 7.09 -16.26 9.43
N GLU A 223 6.31 -16.69 8.44
CA GLU A 223 6.63 -16.49 7.02
C GLU A 223 6.49 -15.03 6.60
N ILE A 224 5.52 -14.31 7.16
CA ILE A 224 5.35 -12.87 6.94
C ILE A 224 6.54 -12.10 7.51
N LYS A 225 6.94 -12.38 8.77
CA LYS A 225 8.12 -11.77 9.40
C LYS A 225 9.40 -12.04 8.61
N LEU A 226 9.62 -13.29 8.20
CA LEU A 226 10.78 -13.67 7.38
C LEU A 226 10.78 -12.95 6.02
N SER A 227 9.61 -12.75 5.41
CA SER A 227 9.50 -12.01 4.16
C SER A 227 9.74 -10.51 4.33
N THR A 228 9.27 -9.89 5.43
CA THR A 228 9.61 -8.50 5.78
C THR A 228 11.12 -8.35 5.92
N LEU A 229 11.73 -9.19 6.75
CA LEU A 229 13.16 -9.16 7.01
C LEU A 229 13.96 -9.32 5.72
N LYS A 230 13.63 -10.31 4.89
CA LYS A 230 14.27 -10.50 3.58
C LYS A 230 14.13 -9.30 2.64
N ASN A 231 13.06 -8.52 2.73
CA ASN A 231 12.89 -7.32 1.91
C ASN A 231 13.65 -6.11 2.49
N TYR A 232 13.68 -5.99 3.82
CA TYR A 232 14.40 -4.95 4.53
C TYR A 232 15.93 -5.12 4.38
N ASP A 233 16.40 -6.37 4.43
CA ASP A 233 17.80 -6.76 4.30
C ASP A 233 18.34 -6.71 2.85
N LYS A 234 17.52 -6.34 1.86
CA LYS A 234 17.98 -6.16 0.47
C LYS A 234 18.93 -4.97 0.38
N MET A 235 20.03 -5.13 -0.36
CA MET A 235 21.02 -4.06 -0.56
C MET A 235 20.41 -2.76 -1.11
N THR A 236 19.39 -2.82 -1.96
CA THR A 236 18.70 -1.60 -2.44
C THR A 236 18.01 -0.84 -1.31
N THR A 237 17.41 -1.54 -0.34
CA THR A 237 16.82 -0.93 0.86
C THR A 237 17.91 -0.41 1.80
N VAL A 238 18.99 -1.17 1.98
CA VAL A 238 20.14 -0.79 2.82
C VAL A 238 20.78 0.50 2.33
N GLU A 239 21.11 0.60 1.04
CA GLU A 239 21.70 1.82 0.49
C GLU A 239 20.72 3.01 0.60
N GLY A 240 19.42 2.78 0.44
CA GLY A 240 18.41 3.82 0.70
C GLY A 240 18.43 4.36 2.14
N GLN A 241 18.65 3.49 3.14
CA GLN A 241 18.78 3.89 4.55
C GLN A 241 20.11 4.60 4.84
N VAL A 242 21.20 4.19 4.19
CA VAL A 242 22.50 4.87 4.28
C VAL A 242 22.40 6.33 3.84
N MET A 243 21.65 6.61 2.77
CA MET A 243 21.43 7.98 2.29
C MET A 243 20.76 8.90 3.32
N TRP A 244 20.10 8.35 4.35
CA TRP A 244 19.44 9.14 5.39
C TRP A 244 20.37 9.50 6.55
N ILE A 245 21.58 8.92 6.63
CA ILE A 245 22.52 9.14 7.75
C ILE A 245 22.87 10.63 7.89
N GLU A 246 23.15 11.31 6.78
CA GLU A 246 23.48 12.74 6.80
C GLU A 246 22.29 13.64 7.18
N LYS A 247 21.04 13.13 7.12
CA LYS A 247 19.87 13.86 7.63
C LYS A 247 19.82 13.88 9.17
N GLY A 248 20.47 12.93 9.83
CA GLY A 248 20.52 12.82 11.28
C GLY A 248 19.15 12.67 11.93
N LEU A 249 18.99 13.25 13.12
CA LEU A 249 17.72 13.23 13.87
C LEU A 249 16.66 14.13 13.22
N ASN A 250 15.46 13.58 13.02
CA ASN A 250 14.28 14.33 12.59
C ASN A 250 13.75 15.28 13.69
N GLU A 251 12.69 16.04 13.39
CA GLU A 251 12.15 17.06 14.30
C GLU A 251 11.65 16.49 15.65
N VAL A 252 10.96 15.34 15.66
CA VAL A 252 10.51 14.70 16.91
C VAL A 252 11.68 14.09 17.67
N GLU A 253 12.58 13.41 16.97
CA GLU A 253 13.78 12.81 17.54
C GLU A 253 14.66 13.86 18.21
N ARG A 254 14.89 14.99 17.54
CA ARG A 254 15.65 16.11 18.06
C ARG A 254 14.95 16.80 19.23
N TYR A 255 13.62 16.95 19.17
CA TYR A 255 12.85 17.46 20.32
C TYR A 255 13.04 16.58 21.56
N MET A 256 12.88 15.26 21.42
CA MET A 256 13.06 14.35 22.56
C MET A 256 14.53 14.29 23.01
N ALA A 257 15.48 14.29 22.08
CA ALA A 257 16.89 14.30 22.41
C ALA A 257 17.28 15.57 23.17
N ASN A 258 16.91 16.75 22.69
CA ASN A 258 17.19 18.02 23.37
C ASN A 258 16.62 18.05 24.79
N LYS A 259 15.39 17.54 24.97
CA LYS A 259 14.67 17.61 26.24
C LYS A 259 15.11 16.56 27.27
N TYR A 260 15.54 15.37 26.82
CA TYR A 260 15.74 14.23 27.72
C TYR A 260 17.11 13.54 27.65
N LEU A 261 17.86 13.75 26.56
CA LEU A 261 19.20 13.16 26.34
C LEU A 261 20.28 14.24 26.51
N LEU A 262 20.23 15.29 25.69
CA LEU A 262 21.29 16.30 25.49
C LEU A 262 21.40 17.31 26.63
N SER A 263 20.39 17.38 27.51
CA SER A 263 20.50 18.14 28.76
C SER A 263 21.42 17.45 29.79
N GLY A 264 22.01 16.29 29.48
CA GLY A 264 22.86 15.53 30.38
C GLY A 264 24.01 14.78 29.70
N LYS A 265 25.21 15.01 30.22
CA LYS A 265 26.41 14.14 30.18
C LYS A 265 26.86 13.66 28.80
N THR A 266 27.82 14.38 28.22
CA THR A 266 28.76 13.81 27.25
C THR A 266 29.30 12.47 27.75
N GLY A 267 29.40 11.48 26.87
CA GLY A 267 29.87 10.12 27.20
C GLY A 267 28.83 9.16 27.77
N ALA A 268 27.56 9.55 27.92
CA ALA A 268 26.50 8.64 28.36
C ALA A 268 26.27 7.49 27.35
N ASN A 269 25.91 6.32 27.86
CA ASN A 269 25.64 5.12 27.07
C ASN A 269 24.19 5.10 26.56
N VAL A 270 24.02 4.95 25.25
CA VAL A 270 22.70 4.89 24.59
C VAL A 270 22.54 3.57 23.83
N LEU A 271 21.43 2.88 24.11
CA LEU A 271 21.01 1.71 23.35
C LEU A 271 19.99 2.12 22.28
N VAL A 272 20.31 1.94 21.00
CA VAL A 272 19.39 2.20 19.88
C VAL A 272 18.83 0.88 19.37
N LEU A 273 17.53 0.69 19.52
CA LEU A 273 16.77 -0.51 19.17
C LEU A 273 16.11 -0.31 17.80
N GLY A 274 16.43 -1.16 16.83
CA GLY A 274 16.02 -0.98 15.43
C GLY A 274 16.85 0.07 14.70
N CYS A 275 18.19 0.01 14.84
CA CYS A 275 19.07 1.09 14.39
C CYS A 275 19.24 1.18 12.86
N GLY A 276 18.80 0.17 12.09
CA GLY A 276 19.04 0.09 10.65
C GLY A 276 20.51 0.33 10.29
N ALA A 277 20.75 1.19 9.30
CA ALA A 277 22.09 1.60 8.87
C ALA A 277 22.76 2.63 9.81
N GLY A 278 22.13 2.99 10.93
CA GLY A 278 22.72 3.79 12.01
C GLY A 278 22.47 5.29 11.96
N ARG A 279 21.43 5.79 11.27
CA ARG A 279 21.12 7.23 11.15
C ARG A 279 21.10 7.93 12.52
N GLU A 280 20.31 7.39 13.42
CA GLU A 280 20.13 7.89 14.78
C GLU A 280 21.41 7.67 15.60
N SER A 281 22.04 6.51 15.45
CA SER A 281 23.26 6.16 16.19
C SER A 281 24.41 7.10 15.88
N PHE A 282 24.65 7.42 14.61
CA PHE A 282 25.68 8.38 14.20
C PHE A 282 25.34 9.79 14.64
N ALA A 283 24.08 10.19 14.58
CA ALA A 283 23.67 11.51 15.04
C ALA A 283 23.90 11.68 16.56
N LEU A 284 23.61 10.66 17.37
CA LEU A 284 23.89 10.69 18.80
C LEU A 284 25.40 10.59 19.10
N ALA A 285 26.15 9.77 18.36
CA ALA A 285 27.61 9.73 18.50
C ALA A 285 28.29 11.07 18.15
N LYS A 286 27.76 11.82 17.18
CA LYS A 286 28.19 13.20 16.87
C LYS A 286 28.01 14.15 18.05
N GLU A 287 27.01 13.92 18.89
CA GLU A 287 26.74 14.69 20.11
C GLU A 287 27.54 14.19 21.34
N GLY A 288 28.45 13.22 21.15
CA GLY A 288 29.33 12.72 22.22
C GLY A 288 28.80 11.52 23.01
N PHE A 289 27.73 10.87 22.55
CA PHE A 289 27.22 9.65 23.21
C PHE A 289 28.01 8.39 22.81
N SER A 290 28.03 7.41 23.71
CA SER A 290 28.53 6.06 23.46
C SER A 290 27.35 5.16 23.06
N VAL A 291 27.21 4.90 21.77
CA VAL A 291 26.02 4.25 21.20
C VAL A 291 26.25 2.78 20.90
N THR A 292 25.32 1.93 21.33
CA THR A 292 25.16 0.55 20.86
C THR A 292 23.89 0.44 20.02
N GLY A 293 24.01 0.16 18.73
CA GLY A 293 22.90 -0.04 17.80
C GLY A 293 22.58 -1.53 17.60
N LEU A 294 21.30 -1.90 17.72
CA LEU A 294 20.80 -3.25 17.49
C LEU A 294 19.79 -3.26 16.34
N ASP A 295 19.94 -4.17 15.38
CA ASP A 295 18.99 -4.39 14.29
C ASP A 295 18.99 -5.87 13.87
N ASN A 296 17.85 -6.34 13.34
CA ASN A 296 17.72 -7.74 12.94
C ASN A 296 18.29 -8.04 11.54
N SER A 297 18.63 -7.02 10.75
CA SER A 297 19.20 -7.13 9.41
C SER A 297 20.73 -7.23 9.44
N PRO A 298 21.32 -8.36 9.01
CA PRO A 298 22.77 -8.48 8.89
C PRO A 298 23.39 -7.46 7.92
N ASN A 299 22.73 -7.15 6.81
CA ASN A 299 23.28 -6.19 5.83
C ASN A 299 23.24 -4.75 6.35
N MET A 300 22.19 -4.35 7.07
CA MET A 300 22.14 -3.05 7.75
C MET A 300 23.30 -2.90 8.75
N ILE A 301 23.49 -3.90 9.62
CA ILE A 301 24.55 -3.88 10.64
C ILE A 301 25.94 -3.92 10.03
N LYS A 302 26.15 -4.72 8.97
CA LYS A 302 27.41 -4.73 8.23
C LYS A 302 27.73 -3.32 7.71
N ARG A 303 26.76 -2.68 7.07
CA ARG A 303 26.95 -1.34 6.49
C ARG A 303 27.16 -0.27 7.56
N ALA A 304 26.40 -0.33 8.64
CA ALA A 304 26.58 0.57 9.79
C ALA A 304 27.97 0.41 10.42
N SER A 305 28.45 -0.83 10.59
CA SER A 305 29.80 -1.12 11.09
C SER A 305 30.90 -0.58 10.17
N GLU A 306 30.78 -0.77 8.84
CA GLU A 306 31.72 -0.20 7.86
C GLU A 306 31.76 1.33 7.92
N LEU A 307 30.61 1.97 8.12
CA LEU A 307 30.52 3.42 8.25
C LEU A 307 31.10 3.91 9.57
N ALA A 308 30.91 3.18 10.67
CA ALA A 308 31.51 3.51 11.96
C ALA A 308 33.04 3.61 11.89
N LEU A 309 33.68 2.73 11.12
CA LEU A 309 35.13 2.79 10.88
C LEU A 309 35.55 4.06 10.12
N ARG A 310 34.68 4.58 9.25
CA ARG A 310 34.93 5.84 8.51
C ARG A 310 34.68 7.08 9.37
N TYR A 311 33.78 6.98 10.34
CA TYR A 311 33.46 8.04 11.30
C TYR A 311 34.31 7.92 12.59
N ASN A 312 35.59 7.57 12.48
CA ASN A 312 36.48 7.34 13.63
C ASN A 312 36.81 8.59 14.46
N ASN A 313 36.51 9.80 13.94
CA ASN A 313 36.78 11.08 14.61
C ASN A 313 35.52 11.71 15.24
N LEU A 314 34.48 10.93 15.53
CA LEU A 314 33.32 11.43 16.25
C LEU A 314 33.65 11.73 17.72
N PRO A 315 33.00 12.73 18.35
CA PRO A 315 33.17 12.98 19.79
C PRO A 315 32.75 11.80 20.67
N GLY A 316 31.80 10.99 20.20
CA GLY A 316 31.36 9.74 20.81
C GLY A 316 31.76 8.53 19.99
N LYS A 317 31.09 7.40 20.22
CA LYS A 317 31.31 6.15 19.47
C LYS A 317 30.00 5.48 19.09
N ALA A 318 30.01 4.70 18.01
CA ALA A 318 28.87 3.89 17.58
C ALA A 318 29.33 2.47 17.24
N GLU A 319 28.78 1.50 17.95
CA GLU A 319 29.01 0.06 17.72
C GLU A 319 27.69 -0.62 17.38
N PHE A 320 27.73 -1.64 16.51
CA PHE A 320 26.52 -2.23 15.94
C PHE A 320 26.54 -3.76 16.08
N ARG A 321 25.38 -4.36 16.39
CA ARG A 321 25.22 -5.82 16.53
C ARG A 321 23.92 -6.30 15.91
N VAL A 322 23.99 -7.44 15.23
CA VAL A 322 22.78 -8.13 14.74
C VAL A 322 22.03 -8.72 15.93
N MET A 323 20.76 -8.36 16.08
CA MET A 323 19.92 -8.82 17.18
C MET A 323 18.44 -8.91 16.76
N ASP A 324 17.81 -10.05 17.05
CA ASP A 324 16.35 -10.17 16.98
C ASP A 324 15.77 -9.73 18.32
N LEU A 325 15.22 -8.51 18.37
CA LEU A 325 14.67 -7.92 19.60
C LEU A 325 13.47 -8.68 20.18
N GLU A 326 12.85 -9.61 19.44
CA GLU A 326 11.82 -10.50 20.00
C GLU A 326 12.40 -11.64 20.82
N LYS A 327 13.67 -12.00 20.57
CA LYS A 327 14.40 -12.95 21.39
C LYS A 327 14.99 -12.19 22.56
N LEU A 328 15.11 -12.86 23.72
CA LEU A 328 15.82 -12.33 24.90
C LEU A 328 17.06 -11.57 24.43
N LEU A 329 17.33 -10.34 24.87
CA LEU A 329 18.52 -9.54 24.55
C LEU A 329 19.78 -10.19 25.17
N PRO A 330 20.40 -11.22 24.56
CA PRO A 330 21.41 -12.02 25.23
C PRO A 330 22.77 -11.32 25.05
N GLY A 331 23.60 -11.35 26.09
CA GLY A 331 24.93 -10.73 26.01
C GLY A 331 24.92 -9.19 26.07
N ILE A 332 23.81 -8.59 26.50
CA ILE A 332 23.76 -7.20 26.95
C ILE A 332 23.79 -7.19 28.48
N SER A 333 24.79 -6.54 29.06
CA SER A 333 24.92 -6.44 30.52
C SER A 333 23.74 -5.67 31.10
N PRO A 334 23.16 -6.12 32.24
CA PRO A 334 22.17 -5.35 32.96
C PRO A 334 22.68 -3.95 33.32
N GLU A 335 21.77 -2.98 33.35
CA GLU A 335 22.03 -1.61 33.85
C GLU A 335 23.19 -0.86 33.16
N SER A 336 23.54 -1.24 31.94
CA SER A 336 24.68 -0.71 31.19
C SER A 336 24.38 0.59 30.45
N PHE A 337 23.10 0.95 30.29
CA PHE A 337 22.69 2.12 29.51
C PHE A 337 22.02 3.20 30.37
N ASP A 338 22.39 4.45 30.11
CA ASP A 338 21.70 5.64 30.62
C ASP A 338 20.35 5.82 29.91
N TYR A 339 20.30 5.49 28.62
CA TYR A 339 19.16 5.72 27.75
C TYR A 339 18.92 4.56 26.79
N ALA A 340 17.65 4.27 26.51
CA ALA A 340 17.23 3.44 25.40
C ALA A 340 16.39 4.28 24.42
N VAL A 341 16.61 4.07 23.13
CA VAL A 341 15.96 4.78 22.03
C VAL A 341 15.36 3.74 21.08
N MET A 342 14.08 3.90 20.74
CA MET A 342 13.37 3.01 19.83
C MET A 342 12.47 3.82 18.90
N PHE A 343 12.96 4.15 17.72
CA PHE A 343 12.34 5.08 16.78
C PHE A 343 11.88 4.31 15.55
N ASP A 344 10.62 4.51 15.11
CA ASP A 344 10.03 3.85 13.93
C ASP A 344 10.17 2.31 13.96
N THR A 345 10.04 1.71 15.15
CA THR A 345 10.40 0.31 15.40
C THR A 345 9.30 -0.47 16.12
N ILE A 346 8.64 0.12 17.12
CA ILE A 346 7.71 -0.60 18.00
C ILE A 346 6.47 -1.12 17.25
N MET A 347 6.07 -0.48 16.14
CA MET A 347 4.96 -0.94 15.31
C MET A 347 5.19 -2.30 14.66
N PHE A 348 6.42 -2.79 14.53
CA PHE A 348 6.71 -4.11 13.98
C PHE A 348 6.51 -5.26 14.99
N PHE A 349 6.22 -4.93 16.26
CA PHE A 349 6.03 -5.90 17.33
C PHE A 349 4.55 -6.07 17.64
N ARG A 350 4.12 -7.34 17.72
CA ARG A 350 2.77 -7.68 18.20
C ARG A 350 2.63 -7.31 19.67
N ARG A 351 1.41 -6.98 20.07
CA ARG A 351 1.07 -6.64 21.46
C ARG A 351 1.59 -7.65 22.48
N GLU A 352 1.43 -8.94 22.20
CA GLU A 352 1.89 -10.03 23.09
C GLU A 352 3.42 -10.03 23.32
N ASN A 353 4.20 -9.57 22.34
CA ASN A 353 5.66 -9.52 22.41
C ASN A 353 6.18 -8.21 23.04
N ARG A 354 5.43 -7.10 22.92
CA ARG A 354 5.87 -5.77 23.39
C ARG A 354 6.10 -5.71 24.89
N MET A 355 5.23 -6.35 25.68
CA MET A 355 5.40 -6.39 27.14
C MET A 355 6.75 -6.99 27.52
N ASN A 356 7.11 -8.12 26.91
CA ASN A 356 8.38 -8.78 27.15
C ASN A 356 9.55 -7.93 26.67
N LEU A 357 9.43 -7.31 25.50
CA LEU A 357 10.43 -6.36 24.98
C LEU A 357 10.69 -5.21 25.97
N PHE A 358 9.64 -4.55 26.47
CA PHE A 358 9.79 -3.45 27.43
C PHE A 358 10.44 -3.90 28.75
N LYS A 359 10.15 -5.12 29.24
CA LYS A 359 10.82 -5.68 30.42
C LYS A 359 12.30 -5.92 30.16
N GLN A 360 12.66 -6.45 29.00
CA GLN A 360 14.06 -6.67 28.64
C GLN A 360 14.83 -5.36 28.52
N ILE A 361 14.26 -4.35 27.86
CA ILE A 361 14.87 -3.02 27.77
C ILE A 361 15.05 -2.42 29.16
N ARG A 362 14.08 -2.64 30.08
CA ARG A 362 14.19 -2.16 31.47
C ARG A 362 15.42 -2.74 32.16
N ASN A 363 15.72 -4.01 31.94
CA ASN A 363 16.85 -4.68 32.58
C ASN A 363 18.20 -4.15 32.09
N THR A 364 18.29 -3.68 30.84
CA THR A 364 19.54 -3.14 30.29
C THR A 364 19.76 -1.67 30.67
N VAL A 365 18.70 -0.94 30.99
CA VAL A 365 18.76 0.48 31.36
C VAL A 365 18.87 0.62 32.87
N ARG A 366 19.81 1.44 33.37
CA ARG A 366 20.01 1.64 34.81
C ARG A 366 18.80 2.31 35.50
N PRO A 367 18.63 2.18 36.82
CA PRO A 367 17.66 2.99 37.57
C PRO A 367 17.81 4.48 37.30
N GLY A 368 16.69 5.19 37.08
CA GLY A 368 16.67 6.60 36.66
C GLY A 368 16.98 6.85 35.17
N GLY A 369 17.42 5.83 34.43
CA GLY A 369 17.58 5.88 32.97
C GLY A 369 16.25 5.96 32.23
N LYS A 370 16.27 6.41 30.98
CA LYS A 370 15.03 6.70 30.21
C LYS A 370 14.91 5.87 28.93
N LEU A 371 13.69 5.52 28.59
CA LEU A 371 13.29 4.99 27.28
C LEU A 371 12.58 6.10 26.50
N LEU A 372 13.08 6.41 25.31
CA LEU A 372 12.46 7.31 24.35
C LEU A 372 12.00 6.48 23.16
N LEU A 373 10.75 6.64 22.76
CA LEU A 373 10.22 5.98 21.56
C LEU A 373 9.27 6.90 20.80
N TRP A 374 9.23 6.73 19.48
CA TRP A 374 8.20 7.31 18.64
C TRP A 374 7.85 6.41 17.47
N ASP A 375 6.65 6.58 16.95
CA ASP A 375 6.15 5.86 15.78
C ASP A 375 5.10 6.68 15.00
N TYR A 376 4.80 6.27 13.77
CA TYR A 376 3.75 6.91 12.97
C TYR A 376 2.36 6.48 13.45
N HIS A 377 1.55 7.44 13.87
CA HIS A 377 0.17 7.17 14.32
C HIS A 377 -0.78 6.81 13.15
N GLU A 378 -0.52 7.34 11.94
CA GLU A 378 -1.43 7.19 10.80
C GLU A 378 -0.95 6.16 9.76
N SER A 379 -1.78 5.12 9.53
CA SER A 379 -1.65 4.17 8.42
C SER A 379 -1.69 4.83 7.05
N ARG A 380 -2.25 6.05 6.98
CA ARG A 380 -2.31 6.88 5.76
C ARG A 380 -0.93 7.09 5.16
N TYR A 381 0.06 7.35 6.01
CA TYR A 381 1.43 7.62 5.58
C TYR A 381 2.11 6.35 5.06
N PHE A 382 2.04 5.27 5.84
CA PHE A 382 2.59 3.97 5.45
C PHE A 382 1.92 3.43 4.18
N PHE A 383 0.59 3.52 4.09
CA PHE A 383 -0.19 3.10 2.93
C PHE A 383 0.09 3.99 1.71
N TYR A 384 0.25 5.30 1.89
CA TYR A 384 0.68 6.20 0.82
C TYR A 384 2.09 5.87 0.31
N LEU A 385 3.05 5.64 1.21
CA LEU A 385 4.40 5.19 0.84
C LEU A 385 4.38 3.84 0.11
N LEU A 386 3.51 2.93 0.55
CA LEU A 386 3.30 1.62 -0.08
C LEU A 386 2.75 1.78 -1.50
N LEU A 387 1.67 2.54 -1.68
CA LEU A 387 1.08 2.82 -2.98
C LEU A 387 2.11 3.43 -3.93
N LYS A 388 2.88 4.40 -3.45
CA LYS A 388 3.95 5.03 -4.22
C LYS A 388 5.08 4.05 -4.58
N LYS A 389 5.49 3.18 -3.65
CA LYS A 389 6.47 2.11 -3.89
C LYS A 389 6.03 1.15 -5.00
N TYR A 390 4.72 0.90 -5.12
CA TYR A 390 4.14 0.07 -6.18
C TYR A 390 3.68 0.87 -7.41
N GLY A 391 4.05 2.15 -7.52
CA GLY A 391 3.72 2.99 -8.68
C GLY A 391 2.23 3.38 -8.80
N ILE A 392 1.44 3.19 -7.73
CA ILE A 392 0.02 3.52 -7.69
C ILE A 392 -0.15 4.99 -7.27
N PHE A 393 -0.51 5.84 -8.22
CA PHE A 393 -0.76 7.26 -7.99
C PHE A 393 -2.25 7.50 -7.71
N LEU A 394 -2.63 7.62 -6.44
CA LEU A 394 -3.98 8.00 -6.02
C LEU A 394 -3.98 9.47 -5.55
N PRO A 395 -4.90 10.34 -6.04
CA PRO A 395 -5.08 11.67 -5.48
C PRO A 395 -5.40 11.58 -3.97
N LYS A 396 -4.89 12.50 -3.15
CA LYS A 396 -5.03 12.44 -1.68
C LYS A 396 -6.48 12.33 -1.19
N THR A 397 -7.43 12.89 -1.93
CA THR A 397 -8.87 12.78 -1.66
C THR A 397 -9.41 11.36 -1.79
N PHE A 398 -8.74 10.49 -2.54
CA PHE A 398 -9.05 9.07 -2.70
C PHE A 398 -8.25 8.18 -1.75
N VAL A 399 -7.10 8.64 -1.23
CA VAL A 399 -6.33 7.88 -0.22
C VAL A 399 -7.15 7.69 1.06
N LEU A 400 -7.86 8.73 1.52
CA LEU A 400 -8.68 8.70 2.73
C LEU A 400 -9.78 7.62 2.71
N PRO A 401 -10.65 7.55 1.68
CA PRO A 401 -11.63 6.48 1.55
C PRO A 401 -11.00 5.10 1.35
N VAL A 402 -9.99 4.98 0.49
CA VAL A 402 -9.36 3.68 0.19
C VAL A 402 -8.68 3.09 1.43
N ASP A 403 -7.97 3.91 2.21
CA ASP A 403 -7.36 3.52 3.47
C ASP A 403 -8.42 3.24 4.55
N PHE A 404 -9.57 3.93 4.55
CA PHE A 404 -10.71 3.58 5.42
C PHE A 404 -11.29 2.20 5.10
N PHE A 405 -11.55 1.89 3.82
CA PHE A 405 -12.04 0.58 3.40
C PHE A 405 -10.99 -0.52 3.59
N ALA A 406 -9.72 -0.24 3.30
CA ALA A 406 -8.62 -1.16 3.54
C ALA A 406 -8.46 -1.47 5.04
N ARG A 407 -8.57 -0.47 5.92
CA ARG A 407 -8.58 -0.67 7.38
C ARG A 407 -9.72 -1.55 7.84
N ALA A 408 -10.96 -1.17 7.52
CA ALA A 408 -12.15 -1.93 7.93
C ALA A 408 -12.06 -3.39 7.46
N PHE A 409 -11.51 -3.63 6.27
CA PHE A 409 -11.29 -4.97 5.74
C PHE A 409 -10.16 -5.74 6.44
N VAL A 410 -8.98 -5.14 6.63
CA VAL A 410 -7.85 -5.79 7.32
C VAL A 410 -8.22 -6.12 8.76
N ASP A 411 -8.95 -5.24 9.44
CA ASP A 411 -9.39 -5.45 10.82
C ASP A 411 -10.40 -6.61 10.89
N THR A 412 -11.33 -6.70 9.92
CA THR A 412 -12.30 -7.80 9.82
C THR A 412 -11.62 -9.13 9.46
N ALA A 413 -10.69 -9.13 8.51
CA ALA A 413 -9.93 -10.32 8.11
C ALA A 413 -8.98 -10.79 9.22
N GLY A 414 -8.37 -9.85 9.95
CA GLY A 414 -7.56 -10.12 11.13
C GLY A 414 -8.39 -10.80 12.21
N HIS A 415 -9.59 -10.28 12.51
CA HIS A 415 -10.51 -10.88 13.47
C HIS A 415 -10.92 -12.31 13.10
N LEU A 416 -11.24 -12.56 11.82
CA LEU A 416 -11.55 -13.91 11.31
C LEU A 416 -10.35 -14.86 11.34
N ALA A 417 -9.12 -14.34 11.26
CA ALA A 417 -7.88 -15.11 11.37
C ALA A 417 -7.34 -15.23 12.81
N GLY A 418 -8.12 -14.83 13.82
CA GLY A 418 -7.70 -14.85 15.23
C GLY A 418 -6.63 -13.82 15.60
N ARG A 419 -6.35 -12.84 14.73
CA ARG A 419 -5.45 -11.71 15.00
C ARG A 419 -6.23 -10.59 15.70
N GLY A 420 -5.58 -9.87 16.62
CA GLY A 420 -6.20 -8.74 17.29
C GLY A 420 -6.61 -7.65 16.28
N VAL A 421 -7.71 -6.94 16.52
CA VAL A 421 -8.27 -5.87 15.67
C VAL A 421 -7.24 -4.77 15.31
N ARG A 422 -6.12 -4.70 16.04
CA ARG A 422 -5.03 -3.73 15.87
C ARG A 422 -3.77 -4.27 15.17
N ASP A 423 -3.69 -5.58 14.97
CA ASP A 423 -2.59 -6.24 14.26
C ASP A 423 -2.90 -6.28 12.76
N ARG A 424 -2.17 -5.52 11.95
CA ARG A 424 -2.42 -5.43 10.51
C ARG A 424 -1.33 -6.11 9.71
N SER A 425 -1.73 -6.82 8.67
CA SER A 425 -0.83 -7.30 7.62
C SER A 425 -1.02 -6.43 6.39
N ILE A 426 0.03 -5.69 6.00
CA ILE A 426 0.04 -4.90 4.78
C ILE A 426 1.09 -5.52 3.86
N GLY A 427 0.63 -6.28 2.86
CA GLY A 427 1.51 -7.11 2.05
C GLY A 427 2.24 -8.15 2.89
N ASN A 428 3.58 -8.10 2.90
CA ASN A 428 4.40 -9.02 3.69
C ASN A 428 4.81 -8.45 5.07
N ILE A 429 4.25 -7.32 5.53
CA ILE A 429 4.66 -6.61 6.76
C ILE A 429 3.56 -6.66 7.82
N ILE A 430 3.94 -6.98 9.07
CA ILE A 430 3.06 -6.87 10.24
C ILE A 430 3.28 -5.48 10.86
N VAL A 431 2.18 -4.74 11.06
CA VAL A 431 2.17 -3.42 11.69
C VAL A 431 1.08 -3.40 12.75
N HIS A 432 1.45 -3.25 14.01
CA HIS A 432 0.52 -3.07 15.11
C HIS A 432 0.26 -1.58 15.38
N GLN A 433 -0.99 -1.17 15.36
CA GLN A 433 -1.39 0.19 15.70
C GLN A 433 -1.88 0.29 17.15
N TYR A 434 -1.12 1.00 17.97
CA TYR A 434 -1.47 1.22 19.37
C TYR A 434 -2.12 2.58 19.61
N THR A 435 -2.86 2.64 20.71
CA THR A 435 -3.31 3.92 21.28
C THR A 435 -2.33 4.40 22.35
N HIS A 436 -2.34 5.71 22.67
CA HIS A 436 -1.54 6.22 23.81
C HIS A 436 -1.87 5.48 25.11
N SER A 437 -3.14 5.20 25.38
CA SER A 437 -3.53 4.47 26.60
C SER A 437 -3.01 3.03 26.61
N GLU A 438 -2.96 2.37 25.47
CA GLU A 438 -2.44 1.00 25.35
C GLU A 438 -0.93 0.98 25.57
N LEU A 439 -0.19 1.85 24.87
CA LEU A 439 1.25 1.95 25.03
C LEU A 439 1.63 2.28 26.48
N LYS A 440 0.94 3.26 27.09
CA LYS A 440 1.14 3.63 28.49
C LYS A 440 0.96 2.45 29.43
N LYS A 441 -0.15 1.71 29.28
CA LYS A 441 -0.43 0.52 30.12
C LYS A 441 0.64 -0.56 29.96
N GLU A 442 1.13 -0.79 28.74
CA GLU A 442 2.15 -1.81 28.48
C GLU A 442 3.51 -1.42 29.07
N ILE A 443 3.92 -0.16 28.92
CA ILE A 443 5.14 0.38 29.49
C ILE A 443 5.09 0.30 31.02
N GLU A 444 3.97 0.73 31.62
CA GLU A 444 3.80 0.73 33.08
C GLU A 444 3.75 -0.68 33.67
N ALA A 445 3.05 -1.61 33.01
CA ALA A 445 3.04 -3.02 33.41
C ALA A 445 4.41 -3.71 33.23
N ALA A 446 5.29 -3.18 32.40
CA ALA A 446 6.68 -3.62 32.28
C ALA A 446 7.61 -3.00 33.35
N GLY A 447 7.07 -2.21 34.30
CA GLY A 447 7.82 -1.65 35.43
C GLY A 447 8.49 -0.31 35.12
N TRP A 448 8.10 0.36 34.04
CA TRP A 448 8.51 1.73 33.74
C TRP A 448 7.51 2.75 34.30
N LYS A 449 7.95 3.98 34.50
CA LYS A 449 7.06 5.12 34.80
C LYS A 449 6.98 6.03 33.59
N THR A 450 5.78 6.24 33.04
CA THR A 450 5.58 7.16 31.92
C THR A 450 5.83 8.61 32.37
N VAL A 451 6.69 9.32 31.64
CA VAL A 451 7.03 10.74 31.89
C VAL A 451 6.22 11.65 30.99
N GLU A 452 6.22 11.37 29.68
CA GLU A 452 5.47 12.13 28.68
C GLU A 452 4.97 11.19 27.60
N ILE A 453 3.73 11.38 27.15
CA ILE A 453 3.18 10.69 25.99
C ILE A 453 2.32 11.68 25.22
N GLY A 454 2.44 11.69 23.89
CA GLY A 454 1.71 12.65 23.08
C GLY A 454 1.88 12.42 21.59
N SER A 455 1.43 13.40 20.82
CA SER A 455 1.58 13.41 19.37
C SER A 455 2.14 14.75 18.89
N LYS A 456 2.98 14.71 17.86
CA LYS A 456 3.43 15.89 17.12
C LYS A 456 3.20 15.69 15.63
N ARG A 457 2.96 16.78 14.89
CA ARG A 457 2.93 16.74 13.43
C ARG A 457 4.25 17.28 12.91
N ILE A 458 5.00 16.47 12.17
CA ILE A 458 6.29 16.87 11.60
C ILE A 458 6.40 16.52 10.13
N PHE A 459 7.31 17.17 9.42
CA PHE A 459 7.66 16.75 8.07
C PHE A 459 8.48 15.45 8.15
N PRO A 460 8.10 14.40 7.42
CA PRO A 460 8.87 13.17 7.41
C PRO A 460 10.19 13.39 6.65
N LEU A 461 11.17 12.53 6.87
CA LEU A 461 12.48 12.60 6.20
C LEU A 461 12.42 12.31 4.67
N VAL A 462 11.24 12.00 4.14
CA VAL A 462 11.02 11.72 2.72
C VAL A 462 10.76 13.04 1.99
N ASP A 463 11.71 13.45 1.14
CA ASP A 463 11.75 14.80 0.52
C ASP A 463 10.52 15.13 -0.34
N ASP A 464 9.85 14.11 -0.87
CA ASP A 464 8.67 14.27 -1.71
C ASP A 464 7.39 14.62 -0.93
N ILE A 465 7.45 14.68 0.40
CA ILE A 465 6.27 14.84 1.26
C ILE A 465 6.29 16.22 1.91
N LYS A 466 5.55 17.12 1.27
CA LYS A 466 5.41 18.54 1.67
C LYS A 466 4.34 18.78 2.74
N GLU A 467 3.96 17.77 3.52
CA GLU A 467 2.94 17.87 4.56
C GLU A 467 3.37 17.22 5.85
N LYS A 468 2.91 17.78 6.97
CA LYS A 468 3.20 17.24 8.30
C LYS A 468 2.36 16.00 8.60
N VAL A 469 3.01 14.93 9.02
CA VAL A 469 2.38 13.68 9.48
C VAL A 469 2.39 13.58 10.99
N ARG A 470 1.32 12.98 11.53
CA ARG A 470 1.19 12.76 12.97
C ARG A 470 2.08 11.59 13.39
N MET A 471 2.99 11.89 14.30
CA MET A 471 3.83 10.93 15.01
C MET A 471 3.43 10.92 16.47
N ASP A 472 3.38 9.73 17.04
CA ASP A 472 3.20 9.51 18.45
C ASP A 472 4.54 9.26 19.10
N TYR A 473 4.72 9.80 20.30
CA TYR A 473 5.94 9.63 21.05
C TYR A 473 5.64 9.36 22.52
N CYS A 474 6.54 8.64 23.17
CA CYS A 474 6.49 8.33 24.58
C CYS A 474 7.89 8.38 25.18
N VAL A 475 7.97 8.94 26.38
CA VAL A 475 9.18 8.95 27.21
C VAL A 475 8.82 8.31 28.54
N ALA A 476 9.59 7.30 28.94
CA ALA A 476 9.42 6.60 30.20
C ALA A 476 10.74 6.56 30.96
N VAL A 477 10.68 6.47 32.28
CA VAL A 477 11.84 6.39 33.16
C VAL A 477 11.79 5.08 33.94
N ARG A 478 12.94 4.41 34.09
CA ARG A 478 13.06 3.29 35.02
C ARG A 478 13.05 3.88 36.43
N PRO A 479 12.09 3.52 37.31
CA PRO A 479 12.08 4.00 38.68
C PRO A 479 13.40 3.71 39.39
N VAL A 480 13.77 4.59 40.33
CA VAL A 480 14.82 4.28 41.30
C VAL A 480 14.14 3.46 42.39
N ASP A 481 14.57 2.22 42.53
CA ASP A 481 14.12 1.38 43.63
C ASP A 481 14.74 1.98 44.90
N TYR A 482 13.92 2.60 45.76
CA TYR A 482 14.36 3.02 47.08
C TYR A 482 14.30 1.77 47.97
N GLU A 483 15.46 1.25 48.36
CA GLU A 483 15.56 0.26 49.44
C GLU A 483 15.21 0.86 50.79
#